data_AF-A0A1B6LNW2-F1
#
_entry.id   AF-A0A1B6LNW2-F1
#
_cell.length_a   1.000
_cell.length_b   1.000
_cell.length_c   1.000
_cell.angle_alpha   90.00
_cell.angle_beta   90.00
_cell.angle_gamma   90.00
#
_symmetry.space_group_name_H-M   'P 1'
#
loop_
_entity.id
_entity.type
_entity.pdbx_description
1 polymer ?
#
loop_
_entity_poly.entity_id
_entity_poly.type
_entity_poly.pdbx_seq_one_letter_code
_entity_poly.pdbx_strand_id
1 'polypeptide(L)'
;VNMLLSSDSAKGLFHRASLLSGSLLSPWAVVASPDSTRTQVVSYLNCPTKHDLMSCVKDLPLSKLLGVDFSPPRFLPRYGPWLVNEPSYVMEHSGDLFVKTPLLL
;
A
#
# COMPACT_ATOMS: atom_id res chain seq x y z
N VAL A 1 -8.40 5.70 1.66
CA VAL A 1 -8.70 7.16 1.74
C VAL A 1 -7.74 7.89 2.68
N ASN A 2 -7.50 7.44 3.91
CA ASN A 2 -6.55 8.10 4.84
C ASN A 2 -5.16 8.39 4.21
N MET A 3 -4.52 7.42 3.55
CA MET A 3 -3.23 7.64 2.86
C MET A 3 -3.25 8.75 1.79
N LEU A 4 -4.39 8.99 1.14
CA LEU A 4 -4.47 10.07 0.15
C LEU A 4 -4.38 11.44 0.82
N LEU A 5 -4.78 11.55 2.10
CA LEU A 5 -4.68 12.79 2.87
C LEU A 5 -3.23 13.24 3.06
N SER A 6 -2.28 12.30 3.06
CA SER A 6 -0.84 12.54 3.19
C SER A 6 -0.09 12.60 1.85
N SER A 7 -0.80 12.52 0.71
CA SER A 7 -0.17 12.48 -0.60
C SER A 7 -0.19 13.84 -1.28
N ASP A 8 0.98 14.33 -1.69
CA ASP A 8 1.09 15.57 -2.50
C ASP A 8 0.26 15.51 -3.78
N SER A 9 0.17 14.34 -4.41
CA SER A 9 -0.62 14.11 -5.62
C SER A 9 -2.12 14.33 -5.44
N ALA A 10 -2.60 14.35 -4.19
CA ALA A 10 -4.00 14.54 -3.87
C ALA A 10 -4.33 15.97 -3.37
N LYS A 11 -3.35 16.86 -3.31
CA LYS A 11 -3.52 18.24 -2.83
C LYS A 11 -4.58 18.97 -3.65
N GLY A 12 -5.62 19.47 -2.97
CA GLY A 12 -6.73 20.20 -3.60
C GLY A 12 -7.79 19.34 -4.28
N LEU A 13 -7.66 18.01 -4.29
CA LEU A 13 -8.65 17.12 -4.92
C LEU A 13 -9.89 16.90 -4.05
N PHE A 14 -9.74 16.92 -2.73
CA PHE A 14 -10.83 16.80 -1.77
C PHE A 14 -10.69 17.82 -0.66
N HIS A 15 -11.83 18.19 -0.09
CA HIS A 15 -11.93 19.20 0.95
C HIS A 15 -12.38 18.61 2.28
N ARG A 16 -12.91 17.38 2.27
CA ARG A 16 -13.39 16.67 3.45
C ARG A 16 -13.16 15.18 3.25
N ALA A 17 -12.91 14.47 4.35
CA ALA A 17 -12.84 13.03 4.36
C ALA A 17 -13.55 12.50 5.60
N SER A 18 -14.33 11.44 5.41
CA SER A 18 -14.91 10.65 6.50
C SER A 18 -14.23 9.29 6.51
N LEU A 19 -13.56 8.96 7.61
CA LEU A 19 -12.85 7.70 7.76
C LEU A 19 -13.73 6.74 8.57
N LEU A 20 -14.31 5.75 7.90
CA LEU A 20 -15.16 4.75 8.53
C LEU A 20 -14.34 3.50 8.87
N SER A 21 -14.11 3.27 10.16
CA SER A 21 -13.50 2.05 10.71
C SER A 21 -12.16 1.65 10.07
N GLY A 22 -11.32 2.62 9.68
CA GLY A 22 -10.01 2.35 9.08
C GLY A 22 -9.05 3.53 9.15
N SER A 23 -7.76 3.25 9.38
CA SER A 23 -6.71 4.25 9.51
C SER A 23 -5.40 3.80 8.88
N LEU A 24 -4.56 4.73 8.43
CA LEU A 24 -3.19 4.46 7.99
C LEU A 24 -2.32 3.92 9.14
N LEU A 25 -2.69 4.20 10.40
CA LEU A 25 -2.00 3.70 11.59
C LEU A 25 -2.37 2.24 11.95
N SER A 26 -3.33 1.64 11.24
CA SER A 26 -3.67 0.25 11.49
C SER A 26 -2.56 -0.68 10.98
N PRO A 27 -2.24 -1.79 11.70
CA PRO A 27 -1.15 -2.70 11.29
C PRO A 27 -1.39 -3.35 9.92
N TRP A 28 -2.65 -3.46 9.52
CA TRP A 28 -3.07 -4.02 8.23
C TRP A 28 -3.14 -3.00 7.08
N ALA A 29 -2.77 -1.73 7.33
CA ALA A 29 -2.91 -0.67 6.33
C ALA A 29 -1.76 -0.60 5.33
N VAL A 30 -0.56 -1.05 5.71
CA VAL A 30 0.66 -0.99 4.89
C VAL A 30 1.40 -2.32 4.87
N VAL A 31 2.05 -2.61 3.75
CA VAL A 31 2.93 -3.77 3.60
C VAL A 31 4.26 -3.47 4.30
N ALA A 32 4.60 -4.26 5.31
CA ALA A 32 5.82 -4.08 6.10
C ALA A 32 7.12 -4.36 5.32
N SER A 33 7.09 -5.25 4.32
CA SER A 33 8.29 -5.65 3.59
C SER A 33 7.96 -5.93 2.11
N PRO A 34 7.92 -4.90 1.25
CA PRO A 34 7.55 -5.06 -0.15
C PRO A 34 8.52 -6.00 -0.90
N ASP A 35 9.79 -6.03 -0.52
CA ASP A 35 10.80 -6.87 -1.18
C ASP A 35 10.62 -8.37 -0.87
N SER A 36 10.22 -8.72 0.36
CA SER A 36 9.93 -10.11 0.71
C SER A 36 8.67 -10.60 0.00
N THR A 37 7.61 -9.76 -0.01
CA THR A 37 6.39 -10.00 -0.79
C THR A 37 6.71 -10.18 -2.27
N ARG A 38 7.51 -9.29 -2.86
CA ARG A 38 7.96 -9.39 -4.25
C ARG A 38 8.65 -10.73 -4.50
N THR A 39 9.59 -11.12 -3.64
CA THR A 39 10.36 -12.36 -3.81
C THR A 39 9.44 -13.59 -3.76
N GLN A 40 8.48 -13.62 -2.83
CA GLN A 40 7.50 -14.71 -2.73
C GLN A 40 6.61 -14.80 -3.97
N VAL A 41 6.09 -13.66 -4.44
CA VAL A 41 5.23 -13.59 -5.63
C VAL A 41 5.98 -14.05 -6.87
N VAL A 42 7.20 -13.56 -7.09
CA VAL A 42 8.01 -13.91 -8.27
C VAL A 42 8.39 -15.39 -8.27
N SER A 43 8.74 -15.94 -7.11
CA SER A 43 9.01 -17.36 -6.96
C SER A 43 7.78 -18.22 -7.25
N TYR A 44 6.58 -17.78 -6.85
CA TYR A 44 5.34 -18.50 -7.14
C TYR A 44 5.00 -18.48 -8.64
N LEU A 45 5.21 -17.32 -9.28
CA LEU A 45 4.89 -17.11 -10.70
C LEU A 45 5.94 -17.69 -11.67
N ASN A 46 7.06 -18.21 -11.16
CA ASN A 46 8.21 -18.67 -11.95
C ASN A 46 8.76 -17.60 -12.90
N CYS A 47 8.70 -16.32 -12.50
CA CYS A 47 9.28 -15.22 -13.27
C CYS A 47 10.74 -14.96 -12.86
N PRO A 48 11.57 -14.38 -13.75
CA PRO A 48 12.94 -13.98 -13.42
C PRO A 48 12.96 -12.82 -12.40
N THR A 49 13.91 -12.83 -11.47
CA THR A 49 13.98 -11.83 -10.37
C THR A 49 14.64 -10.50 -10.77
N LYS A 50 15.52 -10.51 -11.78
CA LYS A 50 16.42 -9.39 -12.14
C LYS A 50 15.95 -8.64 -13.39
N HIS A 51 16.20 -9.22 -14.56
CA HIS A 51 15.82 -8.65 -15.85
C HIS A 51 14.46 -9.19 -16.26
N ASP A 52 13.67 -8.38 -16.96
CA ASP A 52 12.40 -8.81 -17.57
C ASP A 52 11.33 -9.34 -16.60
N LEU A 53 11.44 -9.04 -15.30
CA LEU A 53 10.40 -9.43 -14.35
C LEU A 53 9.05 -8.85 -14.78
N MET A 54 9.04 -7.56 -15.12
CA MET A 54 7.79 -6.85 -15.33
C MET A 54 7.13 -7.17 -16.66
N SER A 55 7.90 -7.56 -17.68
CA SER A 55 7.36 -8.16 -18.90
C SER A 55 6.76 -9.54 -18.60
N CYS A 56 7.50 -10.42 -17.92
CA CYS A 56 7.01 -11.74 -17.53
C CYS A 56 5.68 -11.66 -16.77
N VAL A 57 5.59 -10.82 -15.73
CA VAL A 57 4.36 -10.67 -14.92
C VAL A 57 3.18 -10.14 -15.75
N LYS A 58 3.43 -9.25 -16.72
CA LYS A 58 2.38 -8.69 -17.60
C LYS A 58 1.88 -9.71 -18.61
N ASP A 59 2.72 -10.64 -19.05
CA ASP A 59 2.38 -11.66 -20.04
C ASP A 59 1.63 -12.86 -19.42
N LEU A 60 1.63 -12.99 -18.09
CA LEU A 60 0.92 -14.05 -17.39
C LEU A 60 -0.61 -13.83 -17.41
N PRO A 61 -1.40 -14.91 -17.51
CA PRO A 61 -2.84 -14.81 -17.41
C PRO A 61 -3.25 -14.34 -16.01
N LEU A 62 -4.31 -13.53 -15.93
CA LEU A 62 -4.82 -12.99 -14.66
C LEU A 62 -5.10 -14.10 -13.63
N SER A 63 -5.55 -15.27 -14.06
CA SER A 63 -5.79 -16.43 -13.17
C SER A 63 -4.53 -16.90 -12.44
N LYS A 64 -3.35 -16.83 -13.08
CA LYS A 64 -2.07 -17.13 -12.44
C LYS A 64 -1.70 -16.08 -11.39
N LEU A 65 -1.96 -14.80 -11.68
CA LEU A 65 -1.70 -13.69 -10.75
C LEU A 65 -2.61 -13.76 -9.52
N LEU A 66 -3.90 -14.04 -9.72
CA LEU A 66 -4.87 -14.19 -8.63
C LEU A 66 -4.68 -15.48 -7.84
N GLY A 67 -4.06 -16.50 -8.44
CA GLY A 67 -3.76 -17.79 -7.80
C GLY A 67 -2.56 -17.75 -6.85
N VAL A 68 -1.82 -16.64 -6.77
CA VAL A 68 -0.64 -16.53 -5.90
C VAL A 68 -1.04 -16.67 -4.43
N ASP A 69 -0.60 -17.76 -3.80
CA ASP A 69 -0.92 -18.06 -2.42
C ASP A 69 0.30 -18.08 -1.49
N PHE A 70 0.37 -17.12 -0.57
CA PHE A 70 1.33 -17.07 0.53
C PHE A 70 0.72 -16.36 1.74
N SER A 71 0.90 -16.89 2.94
CA SER A 71 0.28 -16.30 4.14
C SER A 71 1.13 -15.16 4.69
N PRO A 72 0.62 -13.92 4.80
CA PRO A 72 1.28 -12.89 5.57
C PRO A 72 1.23 -13.23 7.07
N PRO A 73 2.10 -12.62 7.89
CA PRO A 73 1.96 -12.69 9.34
C PRO A 73 0.59 -12.19 9.81
N ARG A 74 0.16 -12.61 11.00
CA ARG A 74 -1.12 -12.17 11.57
C ARG A 74 -1.20 -10.65 11.62
N PHE A 75 -2.36 -10.11 11.22
CA PHE A 75 -2.70 -8.69 11.21
C PHE A 75 -1.91 -7.81 10.22
N LEU A 76 -1.10 -8.40 9.34
CA LEU A 76 -0.43 -7.68 8.24
C LEU A 76 -1.09 -7.98 6.89
N PRO A 77 -1.08 -7.02 5.95
CA PRO A 77 -1.67 -7.24 4.65
C PRO A 77 -0.73 -8.07 3.77
N ARG A 78 -1.31 -8.90 2.90
CA ARG A 78 -0.57 -9.64 1.86
C ARG A 78 -0.09 -8.70 0.74
N TYR A 79 -1.02 -7.88 0.28
CA TYR A 79 -0.83 -6.84 -0.72
C TYR A 79 -1.41 -5.56 -0.18
N GLY A 80 -0.79 -4.43 -0.50
CA GLY A 80 -1.26 -3.14 -0.04
C GLY A 80 -0.27 -2.03 -0.36
N PRO A 81 -0.59 -0.81 0.07
CA PRO A 81 0.33 0.31 -0.03
C PRO A 81 1.61 0.06 0.75
N TRP A 82 2.69 0.69 0.29
CA TRP A 82 3.93 0.81 1.03
C TRP A 82 4.29 2.28 1.16
N LEU A 83 4.96 2.63 2.25
CA LEU A 83 5.39 3.98 2.56
C LEU A 83 6.91 3.99 2.74
N VAL A 84 7.53 5.08 2.31
CA VAL A 84 8.97 5.32 2.54
C VAL A 84 9.25 5.52 4.03
N ASN A 85 8.34 6.21 4.73
CA ASN A 85 8.44 6.50 6.16
C ASN A 85 7.32 5.81 6.94
N GLU A 86 7.54 5.64 8.24
CA GLU A 86 6.55 5.06 9.15
C GLU A 86 5.19 5.81 9.11
N PRO A 87 4.05 5.09 9.19
CA PRO A 87 2.72 5.69 9.15
C PRO A 87 2.51 6.88 10.10
N SER A 88 3.01 6.77 11.34
CA SER A 88 2.89 7.83 12.35
C SER A 88 3.64 9.09 11.93
N TYR A 89 4.87 8.94 11.45
CA TYR A 89 5.68 10.06 10.97
C TYR A 89 5.01 10.77 9.79
N VAL A 90 4.50 9.98 8.82
CA VAL A 90 3.78 10.52 7.67
C VAL A 90 2.56 11.32 8.13
N MET A 91 1.75 10.80 9.05
CA MET A 91 0.57 11.51 9.52
C MET A 91 0.88 12.80 10.30
N GLU A 92 1.94 12.81 11.11
CA GLU A 92 2.37 14.00 11.87
C GLU A 92 2.91 15.12 10.95
N HIS A 93 3.67 14.75 9.92
CA HIS A 93 4.39 15.71 9.07
C HIS A 93 3.64 16.08 7.79
N SER A 94 2.51 15.43 7.52
CA SER A 94 1.60 15.81 6.42
C SER A 94 0.72 17.04 6.76
N GLY A 95 0.95 17.67 7.92
CA GLY A 95 0.12 18.75 8.44
C GLY A 95 -0.01 19.95 7.50
N ASP A 96 1.03 20.30 6.74
CA ASP A 96 0.96 21.41 5.78
C ASP A 96 0.02 21.13 4.58
N LEU A 97 -0.28 19.85 4.32
CA LEU A 97 -1.27 19.43 3.32
C LEU A 97 -2.70 19.42 3.88
N PHE A 98 -2.89 19.39 5.20
CA PHE A 98 -4.19 19.07 5.80
C PHE A 98 -4.71 19.99 6.94
N VAL A 99 -3.87 20.72 7.68
CA VAL A 99 -4.26 21.47 8.91
C VAL A 99 -5.03 22.76 8.61
N LYS A 100 -6.05 22.66 7.77
CA LYS A 100 -7.14 23.63 7.65
C LYS A 100 -8.53 23.00 7.72
N THR A 101 -8.66 21.67 7.76
CA THR A 101 -9.98 21.03 7.67
C THR A 101 -10.25 20.05 8.81
N PRO A 102 -11.38 20.20 9.53
CA PRO A 102 -11.71 19.33 10.66
C PRO A 102 -12.04 17.92 10.17
N LEU A 103 -11.45 16.91 10.81
CA LEU A 103 -11.88 15.52 10.67
C LEU A 103 -13.16 15.33 11.47
N LEU A 104 -14.21 14.83 10.82
CA LEU A 104 -15.39 14.31 11.52
C LEU A 104 -15.11 12.83 11.81
N LEU A 105 -14.91 12.52 13.09
CA LEU A 105 -14.78 11.17 13.64
C LEU A 105 -16.17 10.62 13.98
#